data_AF-A0A426XBM5-F1
#
_entry.id   AF-A0A426XBM5-F1
#
_cell.length_a   1.000
_cell.length_b   1.000
_cell.length_c   1.000
_cell.angle_alpha   90.00
_cell.angle_beta   90.00
_cell.angle_gamma   90.00
#
_symmetry.space_group_name_H-M   'P 1'
#
loop_
_entity.id
_entity.type
_entity.pdbx_description
1 polymer ?
#
loop_
_entity_poly.entity_id
_entity_poly.type
_entity_poly.pdbx_seq_one_letter_code
_entity_poly.pdbx_strand_id
1 'polypeptide(L)' 'MGVVKNNYFREAQRITSSLKGSFAGDPNRMLELQQLEQVAEHNRIALNVINQVGADDQSLRVSFEFTHHPHFAIAVVKRS' A
#
# COMPACT_ATOMS: atom_id res chain seq x y z
N MET A 1 8.45 16.54 -18.52
CA MET A 1 8.68 15.08 -18.40
C MET A 1 7.56 14.52 -17.54
N GLY A 2 6.60 13.81 -18.15
CA GLY A 2 5.54 13.17 -17.38
C GLY A 2 6.15 12.03 -16.58
N VAL A 3 6.05 12.07 -15.25
CA VAL A 3 6.34 10.91 -14.41
C VAL A 3 5.38 9.83 -14.87
N VAL A 4 5.88 8.83 -15.59
CA VAL A 4 5.12 7.60 -15.85
C VAL A 4 4.85 7.04 -14.46
N LYS A 5 3.64 7.28 -13.94
CA LYS A 5 3.16 6.66 -12.71
C LYS A 5 3.00 5.18 -13.03
N ASN A 6 4.12 4.44 -13.06
CA ASN A 6 4.07 3.00 -12.98
C ASN A 6 3.32 2.70 -11.68
N ASN A 7 2.15 2.09 -11.85
CA ASN A 7 1.31 1.71 -10.73
C ASN A 7 1.89 0.41 -10.16
N TYR A 8 3.05 0.54 -9.51
CA TYR A 8 3.79 -0.56 -8.87
C TYR A 8 2.91 -1.34 -7.90
N PHE A 9 1.93 -0.66 -7.30
CA PHE A 9 0.91 -1.26 -6.47
C PHE A 9 0.06 -2.29 -7.23
N ARG A 10 -0.46 -1.91 -8.41
CA ARG A 10 -1.27 -2.79 -9.25
C ARG A 10 -0.45 -3.94 -9.85
N GLU A 11 0.82 -3.69 -10.15
CA GLU A 11 1.75 -4.74 -10.57
C GLU A 11 2.03 -5.72 -9.44
N ALA A 12 2.29 -5.24 -8.22
CA ALA A 12 2.47 -6.08 -7.06
C ALA A 12 1.22 -6.95 -6.82
N GLN A 13 0.01 -6.38 -6.82
CA GLN A 13 -1.23 -7.17 -6.69
C GLN A 13 -1.37 -8.26 -7.76
N ARG A 14 -1.02 -7.96 -9.02
CA ARG A 14 -1.07 -8.94 -10.11
C ARG A 14 -0.06 -10.07 -9.90
N ILE A 15 1.16 -9.73 -9.51
CA ILE A 15 2.22 -10.71 -9.22
C ILE A 15 1.78 -11.60 -8.05
N THR A 16 1.34 -11.01 -6.94
CA THR A 16 0.87 -11.74 -5.76
C THR A 16 -0.28 -12.69 -6.10
N SER A 17 -1.24 -12.25 -6.93
CA SER A 17 -2.35 -13.09 -7.41
C SER A 17 -1.88 -14.26 -8.27
N SER A 18 -0.87 -14.06 -9.12
CA SER A 18 -0.30 -15.13 -9.97
C SER A 18 0.50 -16.17 -9.16
N LEU A 19 1.08 -15.74 -8.03
CA LEU A 19 1.90 -16.60 -7.17
C LEU A 19 1.06 -17.50 -6.25
N LYS A 20 -0.20 -17.16 -5.97
CA LYS A 20 -1.11 -17.98 -5.13
C LYS A 20 -1.21 -19.43 -5.56
N GLY A 21 -1.37 -19.66 -6.86
CA GLY A 21 -1.45 -21.03 -7.41
C GLY A 21 -0.12 -21.79 -7.29
N SER A 22 1.00 -21.08 -7.41
CA SER A 22 2.35 -21.66 -7.33
C SER A 22 2.76 -21.97 -5.89
N PHE A 23 2.24 -21.23 -4.91
CA PHE A 23 2.58 -21.38 -3.49
C PHE A 23 1.57 -22.20 -2.70
N ALA A 24 0.48 -22.68 -3.31
CA ALA A 24 -0.57 -23.42 -2.62
C ALA A 24 -0.09 -24.64 -1.81
N GLY A 25 1.05 -25.24 -2.19
CA GLY A 25 1.68 -26.37 -1.47
C GLY A 25 2.71 -25.97 -0.40
N ASP A 26 3.01 -24.67 -0.24
CA ASP A 26 3.98 -24.16 0.73
C ASP A 26 3.30 -23.15 1.68
N PRO A 27 2.91 -23.59 2.89
CA PRO A 27 2.22 -22.76 3.87
C PRO A 27 3.01 -21.51 4.29
N ASN A 28 4.34 -21.59 4.32
CA ASN A 28 5.18 -20.47 4.74
C ASN A 28 5.19 -19.37 3.67
N ARG A 29 5.32 -19.75 2.41
CA ARG A 29 5.23 -18.80 1.29
C ARG A 29 3.84 -18.20 1.15
N MET A 30 2.79 -18.99 1.43
CA MET A 30 1.42 -18.47 1.47
C MET A 30 1.22 -17.44 2.59
N LEU A 31 1.85 -17.64 3.74
CA LEU A 31 1.81 -16.69 4.86
C LEU A 31 2.50 -15.37 4.47
N GLU A 32 3.70 -15.43 3.89
CA GLU A 32 4.40 -14.24 3.37
C GLU A 32 3.58 -13.52 2.30
N LEU A 33 2.94 -14.28 1.40
CA LEU A 33 2.08 -13.76 0.36
C LEU A 33 0.87 -13.02 0.96
N GLN A 34 0.23 -13.58 1.99
CA GLN A 34 -0.88 -12.93 2.70
C GLN A 34 -0.44 -11.63 3.38
N GLN A 35 0.75 -11.60 3.99
CA GLN A 35 1.29 -10.37 4.58
C GLN A 35 1.50 -9.28 3.53
N LEU A 36 1.99 -9.63 2.33
CA LEU A 36 2.13 -8.70 1.21
C LEU A 36 0.78 -8.17 0.72
N GLU A 37 -0.24 -9.03 0.63
CA GLU A 37 -1.61 -8.59 0.31
C GLU A 37 -2.17 -7.63 1.35
N GLN A 38 -1.89 -7.90 2.63
CA GLN A 38 -2.33 -7.06 3.72
C GLN A 38 -1.67 -5.68 3.65
N VAL A 39 -0.36 -5.60 3.42
CA VAL A 39 0.34 -4.32 3.22
C VAL A 39 -0.24 -3.58 2.02
N ALA A 40 -0.55 -4.30 0.94
CA ALA A 40 -1.15 -3.68 -0.23
C ALA A 40 -2.53 -3.06 0.11
N GLU A 41 -3.39 -3.79 0.81
CA GLU A 41 -4.71 -3.25 1.18
C GLU A 41 -4.60 -2.01 2.06
N HIS A 42 -3.70 -2.00 3.06
CA HIS A 42 -3.44 -0.82 3.88
C HIS A 42 -2.96 0.38 3.06
N ASN A 43 -2.05 0.16 2.11
CA ASN A 43 -1.57 1.22 1.22
C ASN A 43 -2.70 1.79 0.34
N ARG A 44 -3.61 0.93 -0.15
CA ARG A 44 -4.78 1.35 -0.94
C ARG A 44 -5.72 2.22 -0.11
N ILE A 45 -6.02 1.79 1.12
CA ILE A 45 -6.87 2.54 2.05
C ILE A 45 -6.24 3.91 2.32
N ALA A 46 -4.95 3.95 2.65
CA ALA A 46 -4.27 5.19 2.97
C ALA A 46 -4.20 6.15 1.77
N LEU A 47 -4.02 5.63 0.54
CA LEU A 47 -4.11 6.43 -0.68
C LEU A 47 -5.51 7.01 -0.90
N ASN A 48 -6.55 6.22 -0.65
CA ASN A 48 -7.93 6.71 -0.71
C ASN A 48 -8.21 7.78 0.35
N VAL A 49 -7.73 7.60 1.59
CA VAL A 49 -7.84 8.58 2.66
C VAL A 49 -7.18 9.90 2.26
N ILE A 50 -5.97 9.88 1.67
CA ILE A 50 -5.33 11.11 1.20
C ILE A 50 -6.15 11.80 0.10
N ASN A 51 -6.60 11.03 -0.89
CA ASN A 51 -7.31 11.58 -2.04
C ASN A 51 -8.70 12.14 -1.67
N GLN A 52 -9.33 11.62 -0.62
CA GLN A 52 -10.65 12.05 -0.18
C GLN A 52 -10.55 13.04 0.99
N VAL A 53 -9.94 12.65 2.10
CA VAL A 53 -9.89 13.47 3.33
C VAL A 53 -9.02 14.72 3.15
N GLY A 54 -7.86 14.61 2.49
CA GLY A 54 -7.01 15.77 2.21
C GLY A 54 -7.59 16.71 1.14
N ALA A 55 -8.52 16.21 0.31
CA ALA A 55 -9.22 17.02 -0.69
C ALA A 55 -10.46 17.72 -0.10
N ASP A 56 -11.19 17.03 0.78
CA ASP A 56 -12.45 17.50 1.37
C ASP A 56 -12.24 18.38 2.62
N ASP A 57 -11.20 18.13 3.42
CA ASP A 57 -10.87 18.94 4.61
C ASP A 57 -9.42 19.44 4.55
N GLN A 58 -9.24 20.67 4.07
CA GLN A 58 -7.93 21.33 3.97
C GLN A 58 -7.27 21.60 5.33
N SER A 59 -8.01 21.48 6.45
CA SER A 59 -7.42 21.59 7.79
C SER A 59 -6.65 20.32 8.19
N LEU A 60 -6.85 19.21 7.47
CA LEU A 60 -6.18 17.93 7.70
C LEU A 60 -5.08 17.71 6.66
N ARG A 61 -3.84 17.62 7.15
CA ARG A 61 -2.67 17.25 6.35
C ARG A 61 -2.32 15.79 6.61
N VAL A 62 -2.48 14.96 5.59
CA VAL A 62 -2.13 13.54 5.63
C VAL A 62 -0.80 13.33 4.87
N SER A 63 0.18 12.70 5.52
CA SER A 63 1.51 12.40 4.97
C SER A 63 1.93 10.97 5.31
N PHE A 64 2.86 10.38 4.57
CA PHE A 64 3.46 9.09 4.92
C PHE A 64 4.86 9.25 5.49
N GLU A 65 5.15 8.51 6.55
CA GLU A 65 6.48 8.39 7.12
C GLU A 65 6.92 6.93 7.13
N PHE A 66 8.15 6.67 6.70
CA PHE A 66 8.75 5.34 6.67
C PHE A 66 9.72 5.19 7.85
N THR A 67 9.20 5.39 9.06
CA THR A 67 10.02 5.52 10.29
C THR A 67 10.72 4.22 10.70
N HIS A 68 10.10 3.08 10.46
CA HIS A 68 10.59 1.79 10.97
C HIS A 68 11.17 0.89 9.87
N HIS A 69 10.68 1.02 8.63
CA HIS A 69 11.15 0.22 7.51
C HIS A 69 10.92 0.95 6.19
N PRO A 70 11.87 0.97 5.24
CA PRO A 70 11.73 1.67 3.95
C PRO A 70 10.57 1.13 3.09
N HIS A 71 10.06 -0.07 3.41
CA HIS A 71 8.93 -0.68 2.72
C HIS A 71 7.61 -0.64 3.50
N PHE A 72 7.58 -0.03 4.70
CA PHE A 72 6.39 0.06 5.54
C PHE A 72 6.05 1.52 5.83
N ALA A 73 5.08 2.05 5.08
CA ALA A 73 4.62 3.42 5.23
C ALA A 73 3.65 3.54 6.42
N ILE A 74 3.85 4.52 7.29
CA ILE A 74 2.90 4.92 8.32
C ILE A 74 2.18 6.17 7.85
N ALA A 75 0.85 6.15 7.82
CA ALA A 75 0.05 7.34 7.56
C ALA A 75 0.01 8.22 8.81
N VAL A 76 0.46 9.46 8.67
CA VAL A 76 0.44 10.49 9.71
C VAL A 76 -0.57 11.54 9.31
N VAL A 77 -1.59 11.73 10.16
CA VAL A 77 -2.62 12.75 9.99
C VAL A 77 -2.37 13.85 11.00
N LYS A 78 -2.14 15.08 10.53
CA LYS A 78 -1.96 16.26 11.36
C LYS A 78 -3.03 17.28 11.02
N ARG A 79 -3.61 17.91 12.05
CA ARG A 79 -4.45 19.09 11.87
C ARG A 79 -3.52 20.32 11.82
N SER A 80 -3.68 21.17 10.81
CA SER A 80 -2.89 22.41 10.66
C SER A 80 -3.33 23.47 11.65
#